data_AF-A0A6L8DY82-F1
#
_entry.id   AF-A0A6L8DY82-F1
#
_cell.length_a   1.000
_cell.length_b   1.000
_cell.length_c   1.000
_cell.angle_alpha   90.00
_cell.angle_beta   90.00
_cell.angle_gamma   90.00
#
_symmetry.space_group_name_H-M   'P 1'
#
loop_
_entity.id
_entity.type
_entity.pdbx_description
1 polymer ?
#
loop_
_entity_poly.entity_id
_entity_poly.type
_entity_poly.pdbx_seq_one_letter_code
_entity_poly.pdbx_strand_id
1 'polypeptide(L)'
;MTSFETVFRNACEALDWPLDAPGSATRRFVDLTVTPADGTKRRLSLKSTAAKKLAEGSAHISKLTEAAWIQDVRSARARRQRLLELFRDYRAAVDAIVMLRAFREPDTIPTRYQLIEIPGGLFESLEDAPESAFAADGPVIDCDYQGLPSAAQVSIDRSDAKITIRRIQLAACTVHAEWRLVKSTAASSESPARSR
;
A
#
# COMPACT_ATOMS: atom_id res chain seq x y z
N MET A 1 -7.83 -2.78 -13.62
CA MET A 1 -6.64 -2.02 -13.17
C MET A 1 -7.10 -0.68 -12.64
N THR A 2 -6.59 -0.29 -11.47
CA THR A 2 -6.89 1.02 -10.85
C THR A 2 -6.17 2.15 -11.61
N SER A 3 -6.61 3.41 -11.43
CA SER A 3 -5.95 4.56 -12.07
C SER A 3 -4.48 4.71 -11.66
N PHE A 4 -4.12 4.31 -10.43
CA PHE A 4 -2.73 4.34 -9.96
C PHE A 4 -1.87 3.28 -10.66
N GLU A 5 -2.32 2.03 -10.76
CA GLU A 5 -1.59 0.96 -11.45
C GLU A 5 -1.23 1.35 -12.89
N THR A 6 -2.19 1.93 -13.63
CA THR A 6 -1.97 2.39 -15.00
C THR A 6 -0.92 3.49 -15.06
N VAL A 7 -1.03 4.53 -14.21
CA VAL A 7 -0.07 5.64 -14.21
C VAL A 7 1.32 5.18 -13.80
N PHE A 8 1.43 4.29 -12.79
CA PHE A 8 2.70 3.73 -12.35
C PHE A 8 3.36 2.91 -13.45
N ARG A 9 2.59 2.05 -14.13
CA ARG A 9 3.06 1.29 -15.31
C ARG A 9 3.59 2.22 -16.40
N ASN A 10 2.80 3.23 -16.79
CA ASN A 10 3.22 4.18 -17.84
C ASN A 10 4.50 4.92 -17.46
N ALA A 11 4.68 5.27 -16.18
CA ALA A 11 5.90 5.90 -15.70
C ALA A 11 7.12 4.97 -15.79
N CYS A 12 6.97 3.69 -15.44
CA CYS A 12 8.04 2.70 -15.61
C CYS A 12 8.37 2.48 -17.10
N GLU A 13 7.35 2.37 -17.96
CA GLU A 13 7.53 2.21 -19.41
C GLU A 13 8.23 3.42 -20.02
N ALA A 14 7.91 4.65 -19.59
CA ALA A 14 8.58 5.87 -20.04
C ALA A 14 10.06 5.97 -19.60
N LEU A 15 10.48 5.15 -18.62
CA LEU A 15 11.86 5.02 -18.17
C LEU A 15 12.55 3.78 -18.78
N ASP A 16 11.91 3.13 -19.76
CA ASP A 16 12.37 1.89 -20.37
C ASP A 16 12.60 0.75 -19.37
N TRP A 17 11.88 0.75 -18.23
CA TRP A 17 11.98 -0.32 -17.24
C TRP A 17 11.12 -1.51 -17.68
N PRO A 18 11.69 -2.72 -17.86
CA PRO A 18 10.91 -3.89 -18.23
C PRO A 18 9.83 -4.23 -17.20
N LEU A 19 8.61 -4.46 -17.70
CA LEU A 19 7.45 -4.82 -16.90
C LEU A 19 6.90 -6.17 -17.32
N ASP A 20 6.83 -7.12 -16.38
CA ASP A 20 6.05 -8.34 -16.59
C ASP A 20 4.59 -8.06 -16.22
N ALA A 21 3.66 -8.24 -17.18
CA ALA A 21 2.22 -8.22 -16.88
C ALA A 21 1.86 -9.29 -15.84
N PRO A 22 0.87 -9.09 -14.94
CA PRO A 22 0.49 -10.09 -13.94
C PRO A 22 -0.01 -11.37 -14.64
N GLY A 23 0.86 -12.37 -14.72
CA GLY A 23 0.60 -13.65 -15.36
C GLY A 23 -0.04 -14.66 -14.41
N SER A 24 -1.29 -15.04 -14.69
CA SER A 24 -2.02 -16.19 -14.15
C SER A 24 -2.23 -16.27 -12.62
N ALA A 25 -3.15 -17.16 -12.21
CA ALA A 25 -3.58 -17.38 -10.83
C ALA A 25 -2.46 -17.70 -9.82
N THR A 26 -1.24 -18.03 -10.28
CA THR A 26 -0.07 -18.31 -9.45
C THR A 26 0.64 -17.05 -8.92
N ARG A 27 0.28 -15.84 -9.39
CA ARG A 27 0.85 -14.55 -8.94
C ARG A 27 -0.03 -13.83 -7.91
N ARG A 28 -0.60 -14.59 -6.98
CA ARG A 28 -1.37 -14.05 -5.85
C ARG A 28 -0.55 -12.95 -5.16
N PHE A 29 -1.18 -11.81 -4.86
CA PHE A 29 -0.61 -10.62 -4.19
C PHE A 29 0.23 -9.65 -5.02
N VAL A 30 0.76 -10.04 -6.18
CA VAL A 30 1.64 -9.20 -7.00
C VAL A 30 0.83 -8.48 -8.06
N ASP A 31 0.87 -7.15 -8.03
CA ASP A 31 0.18 -6.30 -9.02
C ASP A 31 1.09 -6.04 -10.24
N LEU A 32 2.39 -5.87 -10.01
CA LEU A 32 3.39 -5.61 -11.06
C LEU A 32 4.74 -6.22 -10.69
N THR A 33 5.49 -6.67 -11.70
CA THR A 33 6.93 -6.93 -11.54
C THR A 33 7.71 -5.99 -12.45
N VAL A 34 8.66 -5.26 -11.87
CA VAL A 34 9.48 -4.24 -12.55
C VAL A 34 10.95 -4.59 -12.41
N THR A 35 11.73 -4.27 -13.44
CA THR A 35 13.19 -4.34 -13.39
C THR A 35 13.74 -2.93 -13.64
N PRO A 36 14.14 -2.18 -12.60
CA PRO A 36 14.74 -0.86 -12.77
C PRO A 36 16.11 -0.92 -13.46
N ALA A 37 16.71 0.24 -13.70
CA ALA A 37 18.00 0.37 -14.38
C ALA A 37 19.17 -0.34 -13.66
N ASP A 38 19.05 -0.63 -12.36
CA ASP A 38 20.01 -1.39 -11.59
C ASP A 38 19.97 -2.91 -11.88
N GLY A 39 19.00 -3.37 -12.70
CA GLY A 39 18.81 -4.76 -13.05
C GLY A 39 18.07 -5.59 -11.98
N THR A 40 17.66 -4.99 -10.87
CA THR A 40 17.01 -5.71 -9.78
C THR A 40 15.56 -6.02 -10.14
N LYS A 41 15.16 -7.30 -10.15
CA LYS A 41 13.75 -7.66 -10.34
C LYS A 41 12.96 -7.45 -9.04
N ARG A 42 11.91 -6.63 -9.08
CA ARG A 42 11.05 -6.32 -7.93
C ARG A 42 9.58 -6.64 -8.19
N ARG A 43 8.97 -7.45 -7.33
CA ARG A 43 7.56 -7.84 -7.30
C ARG A 43 6.82 -6.93 -6.32
N LEU A 44 5.94 -6.10 -6.85
CA LEU A 44 5.29 -5.03 -6.10
C LEU A 44 3.79 -5.31 -5.94
N SER A 45 3.27 -5.00 -4.76
CA SER A 45 1.84 -4.75 -4.58
C SER A 45 1.59 -3.24 -4.61
N LEU A 46 0.63 -2.81 -5.41
CA LEU A 46 0.30 -1.41 -5.62
C LEU A 46 -0.97 -1.06 -4.85
N LYS A 47 -0.90 0.01 -4.04
CA LYS A 47 -2.03 0.53 -3.27
C LYS A 47 -2.18 2.03 -3.51
N SER A 48 -3.39 2.53 -3.34
CA SER A 48 -3.62 3.98 -3.34
C SER A 48 -4.67 4.36 -2.30
N THR A 49 -4.57 5.56 -1.73
CA THR A 49 -5.58 6.12 -0.85
C THR A 49 -5.77 7.60 -1.11
N ALA A 50 -7.02 8.05 -1.01
CA ALA A 50 -7.38 9.46 -1.13
C ALA A 50 -8.48 9.84 -0.13
N ALA A 51 -8.48 9.19 1.04
CA ALA A 51 -9.47 9.40 2.10
C ALA A 51 -9.54 10.88 2.54
N LYS A 52 -10.72 11.36 2.95
CA LYS A 52 -10.94 12.77 3.29
C LYS A 52 -10.04 13.30 4.43
N LYS A 53 -9.58 12.41 5.32
CA LYS A 53 -8.73 12.76 6.48
C LYS A 53 -7.55 11.79 6.55
N LEU A 54 -6.58 11.98 5.65
CA LEU A 54 -5.32 11.24 5.74
C LEU A 54 -4.46 11.86 6.84
N ALA A 55 -4.08 11.05 7.83
CA ALA A 55 -3.06 11.43 8.80
C ALA A 55 -1.74 11.60 8.07
N GLU A 56 -0.93 12.61 8.42
CA GLU A 56 0.34 12.83 7.74
C GLU A 56 1.39 11.77 8.08
N GLY A 57 1.51 11.40 9.36
CA GLY A 57 2.53 10.47 9.87
C GLY A 57 2.16 8.98 9.83
N SER A 58 1.01 8.61 9.29
CA SER A 58 0.63 7.20 9.16
C SER A 58 -0.16 6.89 7.89
N ALA A 59 -0.13 5.61 7.49
CA ALA A 59 -0.89 5.07 6.37
C ALA A 59 -1.83 3.95 6.82
N HIS A 60 -2.82 3.67 5.96
CA HIS A 60 -3.80 2.62 6.16
C HIS A 60 -4.11 1.93 4.84
N ILE A 61 -4.06 0.60 4.84
CA ILE A 61 -4.48 -0.24 3.72
C ILE A 61 -5.80 -0.90 4.12
N SER A 62 -6.91 -0.43 3.54
CA SER A 62 -8.25 -0.94 3.85
C SER A 62 -8.52 -2.34 3.31
N LYS A 63 -7.73 -2.81 2.34
CA LYS A 63 -7.75 -4.18 1.82
C LYS A 63 -6.37 -4.55 1.29
N LEU A 64 -5.63 -5.35 2.06
CA LEU A 64 -4.35 -5.91 1.62
C LEU A 64 -4.60 -7.06 0.66
N THR A 65 -5.37 -8.05 1.13
CA THR A 65 -5.79 -9.24 0.39
C THR A 65 -7.12 -9.76 0.93
N GLU A 66 -7.83 -10.50 0.09
CA GLU A 66 -8.97 -11.33 0.51
C GLU A 66 -8.50 -12.56 1.29
N ALA A 67 -9.34 -12.97 2.22
CA ALA A 67 -9.11 -14.12 3.07
C ALA A 67 -10.45 -14.77 3.43
N ALA A 68 -11.03 -15.51 2.47
CA ALA A 68 -12.33 -16.16 2.61
C ALA A 68 -12.44 -17.05 3.87
N TRP A 69 -11.33 -17.69 4.26
CA TRP A 69 -11.25 -18.53 5.46
C TRP A 69 -11.65 -17.79 6.76
N ILE A 70 -11.56 -16.45 6.81
CA ILE A 70 -11.91 -15.67 8.00
C ILE A 70 -13.36 -15.93 8.43
N GLN A 71 -14.27 -16.14 7.48
CA GLN A 71 -15.68 -16.36 7.77
C GLN A 71 -15.96 -17.72 8.42
N ASP A 72 -15.10 -18.71 8.23
CA ASP A 72 -15.30 -20.09 8.68
C ASP A 72 -14.49 -20.45 9.93
N VAL A 73 -13.37 -19.76 10.16
CA VAL A 73 -12.52 -20.01 11.32
C VAL A 73 -13.18 -19.51 12.62
N ARG A 74 -13.12 -20.32 13.68
CA ARG A 74 -13.73 -20.02 14.98
C ARG A 74 -12.75 -20.00 16.16
N SER A 75 -11.64 -20.73 16.09
CA SER A 75 -10.65 -20.80 17.17
C SER A 75 -9.49 -19.83 16.97
N ALA A 76 -8.92 -19.36 18.08
CA ALA A 76 -7.73 -18.50 18.08
C ALA A 76 -6.54 -19.18 17.39
N ARG A 77 -6.27 -20.44 17.72
CA ARG A 77 -5.27 -21.29 17.07
C ARG A 77 -5.39 -21.31 15.55
N ALA A 78 -6.60 -21.56 15.04
CA ALA A 78 -6.82 -21.64 13.59
C ALA A 78 -6.70 -20.26 12.93
N ARG A 79 -7.14 -19.17 13.58
CA ARG A 79 -6.92 -17.79 13.08
C ARG A 79 -5.44 -17.49 12.97
N ARG A 80 -4.67 -17.81 14.00
CA ARG A 80 -3.21 -17.65 14.02
C ARG A 80 -2.57 -18.42 12.87
N GLN A 81 -2.84 -19.71 12.77
CA GLN A 81 -2.25 -20.55 11.73
C GLN A 81 -2.52 -20.00 10.33
N ARG A 82 -3.78 -19.70 10.00
CA ARG A 82 -4.17 -19.18 8.69
C ARG A 82 -3.60 -17.80 8.39
N LEU A 83 -3.50 -16.93 9.39
CA LEU A 83 -2.87 -15.61 9.22
C LEU A 83 -1.37 -15.76 8.93
N LEU A 84 -0.66 -16.60 9.70
CA LEU A 84 0.76 -16.82 9.50
C LEU A 84 1.06 -17.45 8.14
N GLU A 85 0.31 -18.48 7.74
CA GLU A 85 0.39 -19.06 6.40
C GLU A 85 0.20 -17.98 5.32
N LEU A 86 -0.85 -17.17 5.45
CA LEU A 86 -1.14 -16.09 4.50
C LEU A 86 0.00 -15.07 4.40
N PHE A 87 0.58 -14.63 5.53
CA PHE A 87 1.64 -13.63 5.53
C PHE A 87 3.00 -14.21 5.13
N ARG A 88 3.26 -15.51 5.36
CA ARG A 88 4.42 -16.21 4.78
C ARG A 88 4.32 -16.24 3.26
N ASP A 89 3.17 -16.64 2.73
CA ASP A 89 2.93 -16.65 1.28
C ASP A 89 3.04 -15.22 0.70
N TYR A 90 2.48 -14.23 1.39
CA TYR A 90 2.55 -12.83 0.98
C TYR A 90 3.98 -12.33 0.90
N ARG A 91 4.77 -12.50 1.97
CA ARG A 91 6.18 -12.07 2.03
C ARG A 91 7.08 -12.84 1.06
N ALA A 92 6.77 -14.09 0.77
CA ALA A 92 7.48 -14.87 -0.25
C ALA A 92 7.22 -14.35 -1.67
N ALA A 93 6.01 -13.81 -1.92
CA ALA A 93 5.58 -13.36 -3.23
C ALA A 93 5.89 -11.87 -3.52
N VAL A 94 5.80 -11.00 -2.51
CA VAL A 94 5.85 -9.54 -2.64
C VAL A 94 7.08 -8.99 -1.94
N ASP A 95 7.89 -8.24 -2.68
CA ASP A 95 9.11 -7.63 -2.15
C ASP A 95 8.78 -6.33 -1.38
N ALA A 96 7.83 -5.54 -1.88
CA ALA A 96 7.33 -4.35 -1.21
C ALA A 96 5.92 -3.94 -1.65
N ILE A 97 5.27 -3.11 -0.83
CA ILE A 97 4.02 -2.46 -1.17
C ILE A 97 4.32 -1.01 -1.51
N VAL A 98 4.03 -0.59 -2.74
CA VAL A 98 4.12 0.81 -3.15
C VAL A 98 2.74 1.45 -3.01
N MET A 99 2.67 2.54 -2.26
CA MET A 99 1.43 3.23 -1.96
C MET A 99 1.45 4.69 -2.40
N LEU A 100 0.48 5.07 -3.23
CA LEU A 100 0.19 6.47 -3.52
C LEU A 100 -0.81 7.04 -2.50
N ARG A 101 -0.42 8.11 -1.80
CA ARG A 101 -1.26 8.84 -0.85
C ARG A 101 -1.62 10.19 -1.45
N ALA A 102 -2.91 10.42 -1.68
CA ALA A 102 -3.44 11.64 -2.27
C ALA A 102 -4.20 12.46 -1.21
N PHE A 103 -3.57 13.52 -0.74
CA PHE A 103 -4.12 14.42 0.28
C PHE A 103 -4.99 15.49 -0.36
N ARG A 104 -6.14 15.73 0.26
CA ARG A 104 -7.13 16.73 -0.16
C ARG A 104 -7.67 17.46 1.06
N GLU A 105 -8.04 18.71 0.87
CA GLU A 105 -8.97 19.38 1.78
C GLU A 105 -10.38 18.79 1.60
N PRO A 106 -11.27 18.89 2.60
CA PRO A 106 -12.65 18.45 2.47
C PRO A 106 -13.29 18.98 1.19
N ASP A 107 -13.90 18.05 0.44
CA ASP A 107 -14.67 18.33 -0.78
C ASP A 107 -13.87 18.99 -1.93
N THR A 108 -12.53 18.85 -1.90
CA THR A 108 -11.63 19.26 -2.99
C THR A 108 -11.01 18.07 -3.72
N ILE A 109 -10.43 18.33 -4.89
CA ILE A 109 -9.53 17.37 -5.55
C ILE A 109 -8.21 17.30 -4.77
N PRO A 110 -7.49 16.15 -4.79
CA PRO A 110 -6.20 16.08 -4.12
C PRO A 110 -5.18 17.01 -4.77
N THR A 111 -4.51 17.81 -3.93
CA THR A 111 -3.51 18.80 -4.34
C THR A 111 -2.10 18.43 -3.89
N ARG A 112 -1.96 17.48 -2.96
CA ARG A 112 -0.67 16.96 -2.53
C ARG A 112 -0.67 15.44 -2.64
N TYR A 113 0.42 14.90 -3.12
CA TYR A 113 0.61 13.47 -3.35
C TYR A 113 1.92 13.04 -2.72
N GLN A 114 1.94 11.83 -2.20
CA GLN A 114 3.14 11.22 -1.67
C GLN A 114 3.20 9.76 -2.10
N LEU A 115 4.34 9.34 -2.63
CA LEU A 115 4.62 7.95 -2.98
C LEU A 115 5.50 7.36 -1.89
N ILE A 116 4.99 6.33 -1.21
CA ILE A 116 5.73 5.62 -0.17
C ILE A 116 5.91 4.15 -0.55
N GLU A 117 6.94 3.55 0.00
CA GLU A 117 7.17 2.12 -0.03
C GLU A 117 7.12 1.57 1.39
N ILE A 118 6.27 0.56 1.58
CA ILE A 118 6.11 -0.17 2.82
C ILE A 118 6.88 -1.49 2.66
N PRO A 119 7.87 -1.78 3.52
CA PRO A 119 8.72 -2.95 3.35
C PRO A 119 7.95 -4.25 3.61
N GLY A 120 8.21 -5.31 2.83
CA GLY A 120 7.59 -6.62 3.05
C GLY A 120 7.93 -7.23 4.41
N GLY A 121 9.12 -6.94 4.94
CA GLY A 121 9.58 -7.35 6.28
C GLY A 121 8.79 -6.73 7.44
N LEU A 122 7.94 -5.72 7.18
CA LEU A 122 7.08 -5.10 8.21
C LEU A 122 6.20 -6.10 8.96
N PHE A 123 5.89 -7.25 8.35
CA PHE A 123 5.00 -8.26 8.92
C PHE A 123 5.73 -9.45 9.55
N GLU A 124 7.06 -9.40 9.70
CA GLU A 124 7.85 -10.51 10.24
C GLU A 124 7.51 -10.85 11.69
N SER A 125 7.30 -9.83 12.53
CA SER A 125 7.02 -10.03 13.97
C SER A 125 5.67 -10.70 14.24
N LEU A 126 4.81 -10.90 13.23
CA LEU A 126 3.58 -11.68 13.39
C LEU A 126 3.87 -13.11 13.86
N GLU A 127 5.01 -13.66 13.46
CA GLU A 127 5.44 -15.02 13.86
C GLU A 127 5.55 -15.17 15.38
N ASP A 128 5.94 -14.08 16.05
CA ASP A 128 6.14 -14.03 17.50
C ASP A 128 4.84 -13.79 18.27
N ALA A 129 3.75 -13.43 17.57
CA ALA A 129 2.47 -13.16 18.21
C ALA A 129 1.91 -14.43 18.88
N PRO A 130 1.59 -14.40 20.19
CA PRO A 130 1.06 -15.56 20.90
C PRO A 130 -0.37 -15.86 20.46
N GLU A 131 -0.84 -17.10 20.69
CA GLU A 131 -2.22 -17.48 20.36
C GLU A 131 -3.28 -16.58 21.04
N SER A 132 -2.99 -16.07 22.24
CA SER A 132 -3.87 -15.15 22.96
C SER A 132 -4.15 -13.86 22.20
N ALA A 133 -3.23 -13.39 21.34
CA ALA A 133 -3.46 -12.24 20.47
C ALA A 133 -4.57 -12.47 19.42
N PHE A 134 -4.93 -13.74 19.18
CA PHE A 134 -5.94 -14.17 18.22
C PHE A 134 -7.26 -14.58 18.88
N ALA A 135 -7.41 -14.35 20.19
CA ALA A 135 -8.57 -14.75 20.97
C ALA A 135 -9.87 -14.07 20.47
N ALA A 136 -9.79 -12.78 20.18
CA ALA A 136 -10.94 -12.00 19.69
C ALA A 136 -11.45 -12.51 18.33
N ASP A 137 -12.74 -12.30 18.06
CA ASP A 137 -13.30 -12.46 16.72
C ASP A 137 -13.01 -11.18 15.93
N GLY A 138 -12.09 -11.27 14.97
CA GLY A 138 -11.51 -10.11 14.27
C GLY A 138 -10.36 -9.45 15.05
N PRO A 139 -9.29 -10.18 15.40
CA PRO A 139 -8.17 -9.63 16.16
C PRO A 139 -7.42 -8.54 15.40
N VAL A 140 -6.76 -7.68 16.18
CA VAL A 140 -5.80 -6.68 15.71
C VAL A 140 -4.46 -7.02 16.35
N ILE A 141 -3.46 -7.31 15.53
CA ILE A 141 -2.14 -7.76 15.96
C ILE A 141 -1.14 -6.66 15.60
N ASP A 142 -0.37 -6.20 16.58
CA ASP A 142 0.70 -5.24 16.35
C ASP A 142 1.89 -5.90 15.63
N CYS A 143 2.55 -5.13 14.79
CA CYS A 143 3.76 -5.52 14.09
C CYS A 143 4.89 -4.57 14.47
N ASP A 144 5.98 -5.12 14.98
CA ASP A 144 7.20 -4.40 15.29
C ASP A 144 8.14 -4.46 14.08
N TYR A 145 8.93 -3.41 13.87
CA TYR A 145 9.85 -3.37 12.74
C TYR A 145 11.10 -2.57 13.06
N GLN A 146 12.28 -3.19 12.94
CA GLN A 146 13.59 -2.54 13.11
C GLN A 146 13.70 -1.69 14.39
N GLY A 147 13.19 -2.21 15.51
CA GLY A 147 13.20 -1.51 16.81
C GLY A 147 12.09 -0.48 17.00
N LEU A 148 11.22 -0.27 16.00
CA LEU A 148 10.01 0.53 16.15
C LEU A 148 8.85 -0.37 16.62
N PRO A 149 8.40 -0.22 17.89
CA PRO A 149 7.26 -0.98 18.39
C PRO A 149 5.96 -0.51 17.72
N SER A 150 5.06 -1.46 17.45
CA SER A 150 3.75 -1.24 16.81
C SER A 150 3.88 -0.37 15.55
N ALA A 151 4.90 -0.64 14.72
CA ALA A 151 5.13 -0.01 13.43
C ALA A 151 3.95 -0.15 12.46
N ALA A 152 3.15 -1.20 12.60
CA ALA A 152 1.85 -1.34 11.95
C ALA A 152 0.92 -2.23 12.77
N GLN A 153 -0.34 -2.33 12.36
CA GLN A 153 -1.30 -3.27 12.95
C GLN A 153 -2.01 -4.07 11.85
N VAL A 154 -1.98 -5.39 11.95
CA VAL A 154 -2.71 -6.30 11.07
C VAL A 154 -4.05 -6.60 11.72
N SER A 155 -5.13 -6.27 11.03
CA SER A 155 -6.49 -6.51 11.50
C SER A 155 -7.19 -7.50 10.57
N ILE A 156 -7.71 -8.56 11.18
CA ILE A 156 -8.57 -9.54 10.53
C ILE A 156 -9.98 -8.98 10.55
N ASP A 157 -10.50 -8.58 9.39
CA ASP A 157 -11.85 -8.04 9.28
C ASP A 157 -12.83 -9.14 8.83
N ARG A 158 -13.62 -9.62 9.80
CA ARG A 158 -14.61 -10.67 9.57
C ARG A 158 -15.78 -10.21 8.72
N SER A 159 -16.19 -8.94 8.85
CA SER A 159 -17.39 -8.43 8.19
C SER A 159 -17.27 -8.46 6.66
N ASP A 160 -16.05 -8.27 6.16
CA ASP A 160 -15.75 -8.14 4.74
C ASP A 160 -14.67 -9.14 4.27
N ALA A 161 -14.44 -10.20 5.06
CA ALA A 161 -13.50 -11.30 4.77
C ALA A 161 -12.14 -10.84 4.21
N LYS A 162 -11.53 -9.83 4.83
CA LYS A 162 -10.31 -9.18 4.33
C LYS A 162 -9.29 -8.94 5.43
N ILE A 163 -8.04 -8.84 5.01
CA ILE A 163 -6.96 -8.34 5.87
C ILE A 163 -6.82 -6.83 5.64
N THR A 164 -6.81 -6.08 6.74
CA THR A 164 -6.55 -4.63 6.74
C THR A 164 -5.26 -4.35 7.48
N ILE A 165 -4.51 -3.36 7.03
CA ILE A 165 -3.29 -2.89 7.70
C ILE A 165 -3.55 -1.47 8.21
N ARG A 166 -3.51 -1.29 9.52
CA ARG A 166 -3.83 -0.03 10.20
C ARG A 166 -2.56 0.58 10.77
N ARG A 167 -2.59 1.90 10.95
CA ARG A 167 -1.54 2.66 11.65
C ARG A 167 -0.12 2.32 11.18
N ILE A 168 0.08 2.15 9.88
CA ILE A 168 1.42 1.95 9.33
C ILE A 168 2.18 3.25 9.60
N GLN A 169 3.15 3.21 10.48
CA GLN A 169 3.96 4.36 10.82
C GLN A 169 4.87 4.69 9.64
N LEU A 170 4.85 5.94 9.21
CA LEU A 170 5.71 6.38 8.10
C LEU A 170 7.19 6.29 8.40
N ALA A 171 7.57 6.33 9.68
CA ALA A 171 8.95 6.09 10.10
C ALA A 171 9.45 4.67 9.73
N ALA A 172 8.56 3.70 9.51
CA ALA A 172 8.90 2.37 9.01
C ALA A 172 8.87 2.26 7.47
N CYS A 173 8.55 3.35 6.76
CA CYS A 173 8.40 3.37 5.31
C CYS A 173 9.51 4.21 4.65
N THR A 174 9.77 3.94 3.38
CA THR A 174 10.57 4.84 2.54
C THR A 174 9.65 5.82 1.84
N VAL A 175 9.90 7.12 1.94
CA VAL A 175 9.20 8.14 1.14
C VAL A 175 10.01 8.38 -0.13
N HIS A 176 9.49 7.94 -1.27
CA HIS A 176 10.15 8.09 -2.57
C HIS A 176 9.99 9.49 -3.14
N ALA A 177 8.78 10.06 -3.02
CA ALA A 177 8.50 11.38 -3.54
C ALA A 177 7.31 12.03 -2.81
N GLU A 178 7.34 13.35 -2.72
CA GLU A 178 6.19 14.20 -2.37
C GLU A 178 6.09 15.34 -3.38
N TRP A 179 4.89 15.58 -3.91
CA TRP A 179 4.66 16.68 -4.84
C TRP A 179 3.29 17.32 -4.63
N ARG A 180 3.19 18.58 -5.08
CA ARG A 180 1.94 19.35 -5.05
C ARG A 180 1.54 19.76 -6.46
N LEU A 181 0.25 19.68 -6.75
CA LEU A 181 -0.30 20.28 -7.96
C LEU A 181 -0.36 21.79 -7.76
N VAL A 182 0.48 22.51 -8.48
CA VAL A 182 0.41 23.96 -8.58
C VAL A 182 -0.65 24.29 -9.61
N LYS A 183 -1.62 25.14 -9.28
CA LYS A 183 -2.51 25.69 -10.32
C LYS A 183 -1.63 26.47 -11.29
N SER A 184 -1.58 26.03 -12.55
CA SER A 184 -0.97 26.82 -13.61
C SER A 184 -1.79 28.10 -13.76
N THR A 185 -1.29 29.22 -13.26
CA THR A 185 -1.78 30.55 -13.65
C THR A 185 -1.39 30.72 -15.11
N ALA A 186 -2.33 30.45 -16.01
CA ALA A 186 -2.16 30.85 -17.40
C ALA A 186 -1.94 32.37 -17.41
N ALA A 187 -0.75 32.80 -17.84
CA ALA A 187 -0.46 34.20 -18.06
C ALA A 187 -1.46 34.73 -19.10
N SER A 188 -2.29 35.67 -18.68
CA SER A 188 -3.12 36.48 -19.56
C SER A 188 -2.21 37.11 -20.60
N SER A 189 -2.29 36.67 -21.85
CA SER A 189 -1.63 37.32 -22.97
C SER A 189 -2.25 38.71 -23.15
N GLU A 190 -1.62 39.75 -22.61
CA GLU A 190 -1.86 41.12 -23.05
C GLU A 190 -1.40 41.23 -24.51
N SER A 191 -2.38 41.32 -25.41
CA SER A 191 -2.12 41.78 -26.78
C SER A 191 -1.81 43.28 -26.73
N PRO A 192 -0.68 43.76 -27.26
CA PRO A 192 -0.45 45.19 -27.37
C PRO A 192 -1.41 45.74 -28.44
N ALA A 193 -2.25 46.69 -28.03
CA ALA A 193 -3.11 47.45 -28.91
C ALA A 193 -2.25 48.13 -29.99
N ARG A 194 -2.57 47.86 -31.26
CA ARG A 194 -2.01 48.60 -32.39
C ARG A 194 -2.50 50.05 -32.32
N SER A 195 -1.56 50.98 -32.17
CA SER A 195 -1.77 52.40 -32.40
C SER A 195 -2.09 52.65 -33.89
N ARG A 196 -3.08 53.51 -34.12
CA ARG A 196 -3.26 54.27 -35.36
C ARG A 196 -3.24 55.74 -35.00
#